data_AF-A9EWQ7-F1
#
_entry.id   AF-A9EWQ7-F1
#
_cell.length_a   1.000
_cell.length_b   1.000
_cell.length_c   1.000
_cell.angle_alpha   90.00
_cell.angle_beta   90.00
_cell.angle_gamma   90.00
#
_symmetry.space_group_name_H-M   'P 1'
#
loop_
_entity.id
_entity.type
_entity.pdbx_description
1 polymer ?
#
loop_
_entity_poly.entity_id
_entity_poly.type
_entity_poly.pdbx_seq_one_letter_code
_entity_poly.pdbx_strand_id
1 'polypeptide(L)'
;MPKHFFRTAPFLGILVTTGCAATAAVDELDDEPVGEAESALAAEMTLSANQRIVNAASLYHTNPDVAVSQFAEASLGGYCNGVMIGPNVFFSAAHCGGGPTTITFRTYRNGSTAASDTEAFTCDAMEQTFNDTDGVLFFCWPNAAGENPGDKYGYVDFDVSPPVVGQQIYSISANNQQNGSLPFDTRMYANGQVTSVTGAGHWFTPASAPNTGVEMNVWGEGGMSGSPHFNAANGKMIIAPLSTACSGGCWGRNALSMRDLLFWGYVNPSFDPAAQGPTVNVSLVTSLGLTPANYYGWADKELDWEFDIQRDLERLRGEARRDWYNLGFDSQRRNALWDLTALATLDVANRWARINRTTGAGYADALSHGKLNLAAGSYRITLMTNTQASQYTSSLWVGLKSGATWLGGEYVANTVGSGWQMHTFEVNAPSDGLTLGLGVFGTADILVSAPSVVKSTAVMNFDTFDKRTNWRNDVDGSRAQVVPDGRVTGTPNWAVRVTQSATGYPVRNRQLALAAGRPYQICFDARRTTASGSSQAELRVVSGGAQVMWTSFSPSSAWSTTCSATFTPPSDDNNLQIRVSTGDPVLVDNIAIAAM
;
A
#
# COMPACT_ATOMS: atom_id res chain seq x y z
N MET A 1 58.49 20.55 27.18
CA MET A 1 58.43 21.43 28.37
C MET A 1 57.18 22.29 28.20
N PRO A 2 56.30 22.42 29.19
CA PRO A 2 56.12 21.58 30.39
C PRO A 2 55.31 20.32 29.99
N LYS A 3 55.61 19.05 30.30
CA LYS A 3 55.96 18.32 31.54
C LYS A 3 54.93 18.49 32.66
N HIS A 4 53.98 17.54 32.76
CA HIS A 4 53.73 16.79 33.99
C HIS A 4 53.22 15.37 33.70
N PHE A 5 53.98 14.41 34.24
CA PHE A 5 53.70 12.99 34.45
C PHE A 5 53.01 12.85 35.82
N PHE A 6 52.03 11.94 35.99
CA PHE A 6 52.16 10.70 36.81
C PHE A 6 50.81 10.09 37.28
N ARG A 7 50.82 8.74 37.21
CA ARG A 7 50.32 7.74 38.18
C ARG A 7 48.83 7.44 38.32
N THR A 8 48.55 6.20 37.93
CA THR A 8 47.64 5.23 38.55
C THR A 8 47.77 5.17 40.09
N ALA A 9 46.64 4.98 40.77
CA ALA A 9 46.53 4.12 41.96
C ALA A 9 45.06 3.66 42.15
N PRO A 10 44.83 2.44 42.66
CA PRO A 10 43.52 1.80 42.75
C PRO A 10 42.83 2.13 44.09
N PHE A 11 41.50 2.10 44.12
CA PHE A 11 40.77 1.93 45.38
C PHE A 11 39.78 0.79 45.28
N LEU A 12 40.07 -0.20 46.13
CA LEU A 12 39.26 -1.31 46.57
C LEU A 12 38.04 -0.76 47.32
N GLY A 13 36.84 -1.20 46.94
CA GLY A 13 35.59 -0.94 47.65
C GLY A 13 34.66 -2.14 47.48
N ILE A 14 34.69 -3.04 48.47
CA ILE A 14 33.79 -4.19 48.63
C ILE A 14 32.58 -3.71 49.44
N LEU A 15 31.34 -3.98 49.00
CA LEU A 15 30.37 -4.80 49.74
C LEU A 15 28.99 -4.88 49.04
N VAL A 16 28.64 -6.11 48.65
CA VAL A 16 27.38 -6.85 48.89
C VAL A 16 26.06 -6.24 48.41
N THR A 17 25.49 -6.88 47.39
CA THR A 17 24.09 -7.34 47.41
C THR A 17 24.00 -8.73 46.77
N THR A 18 23.56 -9.70 47.59
CA THR A 18 22.80 -10.93 47.29
C THR A 18 22.30 -11.07 45.84
N GLY A 19 22.55 -12.14 45.10
CA GLY A 19 22.42 -13.54 45.49
C GLY A 19 21.05 -14.09 45.07
N CYS A 20 20.93 -14.47 43.79
CA CYS A 20 20.06 -15.56 43.33
C CYS A 20 20.51 -15.96 41.90
N ALA A 21 21.17 -17.12 41.83
CA ALA A 21 21.51 -17.78 40.59
C ALA A 21 20.23 -18.39 40.00
N ALA A 22 19.83 -17.95 38.81
CA ALA A 22 18.90 -18.68 37.96
C ALA A 22 19.74 -19.42 36.92
N THR A 23 19.72 -20.74 37.06
CA THR A 23 20.18 -21.75 36.11
C THR A 23 19.69 -21.43 34.71
N ALA A 24 20.61 -21.52 33.73
CA ALA A 24 20.27 -21.58 32.32
C ALA A 24 19.45 -22.86 32.07
N ALA A 25 18.13 -22.73 32.05
CA ALA A 25 17.25 -23.67 31.42
C ALA A 25 17.26 -23.35 29.92
N VAL A 26 17.70 -24.34 29.15
CA VAL A 26 17.43 -24.44 27.73
C VAL A 26 15.96 -24.82 27.66
N ASP A 27 15.07 -23.83 27.55
CA ASP A 27 13.69 -24.10 27.16
C ASP A 27 13.70 -24.30 25.65
N GLU A 28 13.42 -25.55 25.27
CA GLU A 28 12.94 -25.92 23.95
C GLU A 28 11.84 -24.94 23.56
N LEU A 29 12.00 -24.33 22.38
CA LEU A 29 10.91 -23.61 21.72
C LEU A 29 9.83 -24.65 21.41
N ASP A 30 8.87 -24.75 22.33
CA ASP A 30 7.63 -25.49 22.13
C ASP A 30 6.97 -24.98 20.85
N ASP A 31 6.65 -25.95 19.99
CA ASP A 31 5.83 -25.81 18.80
C ASP A 31 4.49 -25.15 19.16
N GLU A 32 4.42 -23.83 18.99
CA GLU A 32 3.14 -23.14 18.80
C GLU A 32 2.44 -23.82 17.60
N PRO A 33 1.20 -24.32 17.75
CA PRO A 33 0.53 -25.03 16.68
C PRO A 33 0.26 -24.04 15.54
N VAL A 34 1.08 -24.14 14.50
CA VAL A 34 0.79 -23.63 13.16
C VAL A 34 -0.63 -24.08 12.85
N GLY A 35 -1.53 -23.11 12.63
CA GLY A 35 -2.95 -23.35 12.43
C GLY A 35 -3.19 -24.57 11.55
N GLU A 36 -4.11 -25.44 11.99
CA GLU A 36 -4.44 -26.71 11.34
C GLU A 36 -4.41 -26.52 9.82
N ALA A 37 -3.45 -27.20 9.17
CA ALA A 37 -3.32 -27.19 7.74
C ALA A 37 -4.63 -27.71 7.14
N GLU A 38 -5.43 -26.82 6.58
CA GLU A 38 -6.45 -27.20 5.61
C GLU A 38 -5.75 -28.08 4.57
N SER A 39 -6.28 -29.28 4.38
CA SER A 39 -5.76 -30.33 3.51
C SER A 39 -5.02 -29.79 2.30
N ALA A 40 -3.74 -30.14 2.17
CA ALA A 40 -2.87 -29.75 1.06
C ALA A 40 -3.60 -29.89 -0.27
N LEU A 41 -3.99 -28.75 -0.86
CA LEU A 41 -4.18 -28.68 -2.30
C LEU A 41 -2.84 -29.11 -2.92
N ALA A 42 -2.89 -29.83 -4.04
CA ALA A 42 -1.72 -30.37 -4.74
C ALA A 42 -0.74 -29.30 -5.31
N ALA A 43 -0.73 -28.08 -4.75
CA ALA A 43 -0.07 -26.88 -5.23
C ALA A 43 1.24 -26.52 -4.50
N GLU A 44 1.73 -27.36 -3.58
CA GLU A 44 3.07 -27.22 -3.01
C GLU A 44 4.06 -28.04 -3.85
N MET A 45 4.93 -27.36 -4.62
CA MET A 45 6.06 -28.05 -5.23
C MET A 45 7.17 -28.22 -4.20
N THR A 46 7.29 -29.45 -3.70
CA THR A 46 8.46 -29.92 -2.95
C THR A 46 9.41 -30.60 -3.94
N LEU A 47 10.48 -29.92 -4.35
CA LEU A 47 11.46 -30.48 -5.31
C LEU A 47 12.40 -31.50 -4.65
N SER A 48 12.55 -31.44 -3.32
CA SER A 48 13.25 -32.42 -2.50
C SER A 48 12.74 -32.37 -1.06
N ALA A 49 13.00 -33.41 -0.25
CA ALA A 49 12.53 -33.53 1.13
C ALA A 49 12.82 -32.30 2.04
N ASN A 50 13.73 -31.40 1.63
CA ASN A 50 14.18 -30.24 2.40
C ASN A 50 13.98 -28.88 1.67
N GLN A 51 13.29 -28.82 0.52
CA GLN A 51 13.06 -27.56 -0.22
C GLN A 51 11.57 -27.43 -0.61
N ARG A 52 10.84 -26.56 0.12
CA ARG A 52 9.42 -26.21 -0.10
C ARG A 52 9.30 -24.70 -0.31
N ILE A 53 9.08 -24.18 -1.53
CA ILE A 53 9.19 -22.71 -1.73
C ILE A 53 8.40 -22.17 -2.96
N VAL A 54 7.49 -22.95 -3.55
CA VAL A 54 6.54 -22.40 -4.53
C VAL A 54 5.15 -22.83 -4.14
N ASN A 55 4.31 -21.84 -3.89
CA ASN A 55 2.97 -22.02 -3.37
C ASN A 55 1.98 -21.33 -4.31
N ALA A 56 0.77 -21.89 -4.41
CA ALA A 56 -0.35 -21.11 -4.94
C ALA A 56 -0.48 -19.85 -4.09
N ALA A 57 -0.43 -18.67 -4.73
CA ALA A 57 -0.57 -17.41 -4.03
C ALA A 57 -1.94 -17.30 -3.34
N SER A 58 -2.92 -18.12 -3.73
CA SER A 58 -4.19 -18.25 -3.03
C SER A 58 -4.04 -18.78 -1.59
N LEU A 59 -2.97 -19.49 -1.24
CA LEU A 59 -2.68 -19.90 0.14
C LEU A 59 -2.34 -18.72 1.06
N TYR A 60 -1.88 -17.61 0.48
CA TYR A 60 -1.53 -16.38 1.20
C TYR A 60 -2.63 -15.33 1.19
N HIS A 61 -3.85 -15.68 0.75
CA HIS A 61 -4.97 -14.72 0.70
C HIS A 61 -5.34 -14.15 2.07
N THR A 62 -4.95 -14.81 3.16
CA THR A 62 -5.13 -14.37 4.55
C THR A 62 -3.92 -13.65 5.13
N ASN A 63 -2.77 -13.61 4.43
CA ASN A 63 -1.64 -12.76 4.80
C ASN A 63 -1.85 -11.37 4.18
N PRO A 64 -2.22 -10.35 4.98
CA PRO A 64 -2.65 -9.07 4.44
C PRO A 64 -1.51 -8.26 3.81
N ASP A 65 -0.25 -8.49 4.19
CA ASP A 65 0.89 -7.81 3.59
C ASP A 65 1.23 -8.39 2.22
N VAL A 66 1.10 -9.71 2.05
CA VAL A 66 1.27 -10.37 0.73
C VAL A 66 0.06 -10.09 -0.16
N ALA A 67 -1.16 -10.12 0.39
CA ALA A 67 -2.40 -9.95 -0.38
C ALA A 67 -2.45 -8.60 -1.11
N VAL A 68 -1.97 -7.50 -0.51
CA VAL A 68 -1.92 -6.19 -1.16
C VAL A 68 -1.07 -6.23 -2.43
N SER A 69 0.14 -6.78 -2.34
CA SER A 69 1.03 -6.94 -3.49
C SER A 69 0.45 -7.91 -4.51
N GLN A 70 -0.24 -8.96 -4.04
CA GLN A 70 -0.89 -9.95 -4.88
C GLN A 70 -2.00 -9.31 -5.72
N PHE A 71 -2.82 -8.44 -5.14
CA PHE A 71 -3.91 -7.80 -5.88
C PHE A 71 -3.40 -6.85 -6.95
N ALA A 72 -2.32 -6.11 -6.69
CA ALA A 72 -1.74 -5.17 -7.65
C ALA A 72 -1.03 -5.84 -8.85
N GLU A 73 -0.71 -7.13 -8.74
CA GLU A 73 -0.03 -7.93 -9.77
C GLU A 73 -1.03 -8.51 -10.79
N ALA A 74 -0.64 -8.55 -12.07
CA ALA A 74 -1.49 -9.00 -13.16
C ALA A 74 -0.72 -9.68 -14.30
N SER A 75 -1.42 -10.53 -15.04
CA SER A 75 -0.92 -11.14 -16.28
C SER A 75 -0.95 -10.13 -17.41
N LEU A 76 0.13 -10.03 -18.17
CA LEU A 76 0.32 -9.22 -19.36
C LEU A 76 0.24 -10.14 -20.60
N GLY A 77 -0.87 -10.06 -21.34
CA GLY A 77 -1.07 -10.82 -22.57
C GLY A 77 -1.05 -12.35 -22.42
N GLY A 78 -1.05 -12.90 -21.20
CA GLY A 78 -1.00 -14.33 -20.92
C GLY A 78 0.39 -14.97 -20.97
N TYR A 79 1.47 -14.18 -21.14
CA TYR A 79 2.85 -14.70 -21.24
C TYR A 79 3.88 -13.90 -20.46
N CYS A 80 3.57 -12.68 -20.03
CA CYS A 80 4.36 -11.89 -19.08
C CYS A 80 3.53 -11.44 -17.88
N ASN A 81 4.18 -10.85 -16.88
CA ASN A 81 3.55 -10.35 -15.66
C ASN A 81 3.90 -8.89 -15.49
N GLY A 82 3.33 -8.26 -14.49
CA GLY A 82 3.71 -6.92 -14.06
C GLY A 82 2.90 -6.50 -12.86
N VAL A 83 3.05 -5.24 -12.48
CA VAL A 83 2.39 -4.71 -11.30
C VAL A 83 1.91 -3.29 -11.55
N MET A 84 0.78 -2.93 -10.97
CA MET A 84 0.36 -1.53 -10.92
C MET A 84 1.30 -0.74 -10.00
N ILE A 85 1.84 0.37 -10.51
CA ILE A 85 2.66 1.32 -9.75
C ILE A 85 1.96 2.68 -9.59
N GLY A 86 0.77 2.84 -10.15
CA GLY A 86 -0.12 3.99 -9.98
C GLY A 86 -1.57 3.63 -10.36
N PRO A 87 -2.51 4.58 -10.35
CA PRO A 87 -3.92 4.32 -10.66
C PRO A 87 -4.13 3.73 -12.06
N ASN A 88 -3.37 4.22 -13.03
CA ASN A 88 -3.44 3.78 -14.43
C ASN A 88 -2.07 3.40 -15.01
N VAL A 89 -1.02 3.29 -14.19
CA VAL A 89 0.34 3.00 -14.64
C VAL A 89 0.73 1.58 -14.23
N PHE A 90 0.96 0.73 -15.22
CA PHE A 90 1.38 -0.66 -15.03
C PHE A 90 2.84 -0.82 -15.47
N PHE A 91 3.64 -1.52 -14.68
CA PHE A 91 5.06 -1.70 -14.88
C PHE A 91 5.41 -3.16 -15.12
N SER A 92 6.20 -3.42 -16.15
CA SER A 92 6.65 -4.76 -16.55
C SER A 92 8.07 -4.72 -17.12
N ALA A 93 8.57 -5.89 -17.52
CA ALA A 93 9.83 -6.01 -18.23
C ALA A 93 9.65 -5.67 -19.72
N ALA A 94 10.54 -4.87 -20.30
CA ALA A 94 10.35 -4.33 -21.65
C ALA A 94 10.42 -5.40 -22.75
N HIS A 95 11.20 -6.47 -22.56
CA HIS A 95 11.21 -7.61 -23.47
C HIS A 95 9.87 -8.35 -23.58
N CYS A 96 8.89 -8.05 -22.71
CA CYS A 96 7.51 -8.51 -22.83
C CYS A 96 6.72 -7.78 -23.93
N GLY A 97 7.35 -6.83 -24.62
CA GLY A 97 6.80 -6.12 -25.76
C GLY A 97 6.21 -4.75 -25.42
N GLY A 98 6.22 -3.84 -26.39
CA GLY A 98 5.72 -2.46 -26.27
C GLY A 98 4.48 -2.16 -27.11
N GLY A 99 3.67 -3.17 -27.45
CA GLY A 99 2.42 -3.00 -28.20
C GLY A 99 1.19 -2.79 -27.29
N PRO A 100 0.04 -2.39 -27.86
CA PRO A 100 -1.25 -2.49 -27.17
C PRO A 100 -1.50 -3.91 -26.68
N THR A 101 -2.00 -4.02 -25.46
CA THR A 101 -2.12 -5.29 -24.76
C THR A 101 -3.29 -5.27 -23.79
N THR A 102 -3.57 -6.41 -23.19
CA THR A 102 -4.55 -6.56 -22.13
C THR A 102 -3.83 -7.06 -20.89
N ILE A 103 -4.00 -6.35 -19.77
CA ILE A 103 -3.63 -6.89 -18.46
C ILE A 103 -4.86 -7.56 -17.84
N THR A 104 -4.66 -8.71 -17.21
CA THR A 104 -5.74 -9.46 -16.55
C THR A 104 -5.41 -9.66 -15.08
N PHE A 105 -6.21 -9.06 -14.22
CA PHE A 105 -6.20 -9.32 -12.79
C PHE A 105 -6.98 -10.60 -12.51
N ARG A 106 -6.50 -11.36 -11.53
CA ARG A 106 -7.20 -12.54 -11.03
C ARG A 106 -7.27 -12.47 -9.52
N THR A 107 -8.42 -12.72 -8.93
CA THR A 107 -8.60 -12.85 -7.48
C THR A 107 -9.16 -14.20 -7.13
N TYR A 108 -8.89 -14.69 -5.92
CA TYR A 108 -9.32 -16.01 -5.46
C TYR A 108 -10.31 -15.89 -4.33
N ARG A 109 -11.54 -16.36 -4.57
CA ARG A 109 -12.56 -16.43 -3.54
C ARG A 109 -12.31 -17.61 -2.61
N ASN A 110 -12.41 -17.38 -1.31
CA ASN A 110 -12.14 -18.32 -0.23
C ASN A 110 -10.78 -19.02 -0.41
N GLY A 111 -9.78 -18.31 -0.95
CA GLY A 111 -8.47 -18.89 -1.27
C GLY A 111 -8.47 -20.00 -2.33
N SER A 112 -9.58 -20.21 -3.04
CA SER A 112 -9.75 -21.31 -3.98
C SER A 112 -9.42 -20.89 -5.41
N THR A 113 -8.55 -21.64 -6.08
CA THR A 113 -8.26 -21.48 -7.51
C THR A 113 -9.47 -21.82 -8.39
N ALA A 114 -10.36 -22.71 -7.93
CA ALA A 114 -11.60 -23.06 -8.61
C ALA A 114 -12.68 -21.97 -8.54
N ALA A 115 -12.58 -21.07 -7.56
CA ALA A 115 -13.46 -19.92 -7.41
C ALA A 115 -12.66 -18.63 -7.65
N SER A 116 -12.15 -18.46 -8.88
CA SER A 116 -11.46 -17.23 -9.26
C SER A 116 -12.37 -16.28 -10.04
N ASP A 117 -12.16 -14.98 -9.81
CA ASP A 117 -12.76 -13.93 -10.62
C ASP A 117 -11.64 -13.23 -11.39
N THR A 118 -11.91 -12.83 -12.63
CA THR A 118 -10.93 -12.15 -13.48
C THR A 118 -11.52 -10.87 -14.03
N GLU A 119 -10.66 -9.87 -14.21
CA GLU A 119 -11.02 -8.62 -14.85
C GLU A 119 -9.86 -8.14 -15.70
N ALA A 120 -10.18 -7.64 -16.89
CA ALA A 120 -9.20 -7.29 -17.89
C ALA A 120 -9.29 -5.80 -18.23
N PHE A 121 -8.12 -5.18 -18.43
CA PHE A 121 -7.99 -3.77 -18.79
C PHE A 121 -7.13 -3.66 -20.05
N THR A 122 -7.57 -2.81 -20.97
CA THR A 122 -6.76 -2.47 -22.14
C THR A 122 -5.67 -1.50 -21.73
N CYS A 123 -4.44 -1.79 -22.14
CA CYS A 123 -3.30 -0.94 -21.87
C CYS A 123 -2.46 -0.70 -23.12
N ASP A 124 -1.86 0.47 -23.19
CA ASP A 124 -0.95 0.88 -24.26
C ASP A 124 0.40 1.23 -23.66
N ALA A 125 1.49 0.76 -24.27
CA ALA A 125 2.84 1.14 -23.83
C ALA A 125 3.04 2.64 -23.98
N MET A 126 3.54 3.29 -22.93
CA MET A 126 3.89 4.71 -22.90
C MET A 126 5.37 4.93 -23.19
N GLU A 127 6.22 4.22 -22.47
CA GLU A 127 7.66 4.42 -22.42
C GLU A 127 8.36 3.10 -22.12
N GLN A 128 9.53 2.86 -22.72
CA GLN A 128 10.39 1.73 -22.36
C GLN A 128 11.88 2.06 -22.42
N THR A 129 12.65 1.39 -21.57
CA THR A 129 14.10 1.47 -21.46
C THR A 129 14.81 0.25 -22.08
N PHE A 130 14.17 -0.38 -23.08
CA PHE A 130 14.69 -1.62 -23.65
C PHE A 130 16.08 -1.47 -24.29
N ASN A 131 16.84 -2.57 -24.13
CA ASN A 131 18.29 -2.80 -24.20
C ASN A 131 19.13 -2.26 -23.05
N ASP A 132 18.70 -1.18 -22.37
CA ASP A 132 19.48 -0.60 -21.27
C ASP A 132 19.12 -1.25 -19.93
N THR A 133 17.88 -1.10 -19.47
CA THR A 133 17.43 -1.55 -18.14
C THR A 133 16.16 -2.42 -18.13
N ASP A 134 15.61 -2.73 -19.31
CA ASP A 134 14.50 -3.68 -19.50
C ASP A 134 13.21 -3.33 -18.74
N GLY A 135 12.89 -2.03 -18.60
CA GLY A 135 11.63 -1.57 -18.00
C GLY A 135 10.65 -1.01 -19.05
N VAL A 136 9.35 -1.31 -18.92
CA VAL A 136 8.29 -0.72 -19.76
C VAL A 136 7.11 -0.28 -18.89
N LEU A 137 6.60 0.91 -19.18
CA LEU A 137 5.43 1.48 -18.56
C LEU A 137 4.25 1.45 -19.53
N PHE A 138 3.11 0.99 -19.04
CA PHE A 138 1.85 1.00 -19.77
C PHE A 138 0.86 1.96 -19.12
N PHE A 139 0.09 2.67 -19.94
CA PHE A 139 -1.13 3.33 -19.52
C PHE A 139 -2.30 2.37 -19.67
N CYS A 140 -2.97 2.06 -18.57
CA CYS A 140 -4.15 1.20 -18.56
C CYS A 140 -5.42 2.03 -18.43
N TRP A 141 -6.30 1.88 -19.42
CA TRP A 141 -7.56 2.60 -19.46
C TRP A 141 -8.52 2.11 -18.37
N PRO A 142 -9.39 2.99 -17.83
CA PRO A 142 -10.45 2.55 -16.93
C PRO A 142 -11.36 1.51 -17.61
N ASN A 143 -12.00 0.65 -16.82
CA ASN A 143 -13.01 -0.26 -17.33
C ASN A 143 -14.29 0.48 -17.78
N ALA A 144 -15.30 -0.27 -18.24
CA ALA A 144 -16.58 0.30 -18.68
C ALA A 144 -17.35 1.03 -17.55
N ALA A 145 -17.06 0.73 -16.28
CA ALA A 145 -17.62 1.44 -15.13
C ALA A 145 -16.82 2.71 -14.76
N GLY A 146 -15.73 3.00 -15.47
CA GLY A 146 -14.84 4.13 -15.19
C GLY A 146 -13.87 3.87 -14.04
N GLU A 147 -13.71 2.62 -13.59
CA GLU A 147 -12.80 2.24 -12.51
C GLU A 147 -11.38 2.09 -13.07
N ASN A 148 -10.42 2.75 -12.44
CA ASN A 148 -9.01 2.55 -12.78
C ASN A 148 -8.49 1.25 -12.15
N PRO A 149 -7.65 0.47 -12.85
CA PRO A 149 -7.16 -0.80 -12.33
C PRO A 149 -6.39 -0.65 -11.02
N GLY A 150 -5.51 0.35 -10.92
CA GLY A 150 -4.73 0.59 -9.70
C GLY A 150 -5.59 1.08 -8.53
N ASP A 151 -6.66 1.82 -8.79
CA ASP A 151 -7.61 2.21 -7.74
C ASP A 151 -8.38 0.99 -7.22
N LYS A 152 -8.76 0.06 -8.09
CA LYS A 152 -9.54 -1.13 -7.72
C LYS A 152 -8.67 -2.20 -7.08
N TYR A 153 -7.54 -2.54 -7.69
CA TYR A 153 -6.68 -3.65 -7.28
C TYR A 153 -5.54 -3.23 -6.35
N GLY A 154 -5.21 -1.95 -6.32
CA GLY A 154 -4.06 -1.42 -5.61
C GLY A 154 -2.86 -1.25 -6.51
N TYR A 155 -1.83 -0.62 -5.96
CA TYR A 155 -0.55 -0.35 -6.60
C TYR A 155 0.54 -0.39 -5.54
N VAL A 156 1.80 -0.53 -5.98
CA VAL A 156 2.96 -0.71 -5.10
C VAL A 156 3.90 0.48 -5.17
N ASP A 157 4.53 0.79 -4.04
CA ASP A 157 5.62 1.77 -3.98
C ASP A 157 6.98 1.09 -4.17
N PHE A 158 7.98 1.90 -4.49
CA PHE A 158 9.37 1.46 -4.59
C PHE A 158 10.12 1.56 -3.26
N ASP A 159 10.99 0.58 -3.03
CA ASP A 159 12.08 0.63 -2.07
C ASP A 159 13.37 0.87 -2.84
N VAL A 160 13.91 2.09 -2.73
CA VAL A 160 15.15 2.50 -3.40
C VAL A 160 16.39 2.36 -2.50
N SER A 161 16.25 1.65 -1.37
CA SER A 161 17.42 1.23 -0.62
C SER A 161 18.25 0.24 -1.46
N PRO A 162 19.59 0.33 -1.43
CA PRO A 162 20.43 -0.67 -2.10
C PRO A 162 20.14 -2.06 -1.53
N PRO A 163 19.84 -3.06 -2.37
CA PRO A 163 19.68 -4.43 -1.91
C PRO A 163 20.96 -4.94 -1.23
N VAL A 164 20.83 -5.86 -0.28
CA VAL A 164 21.97 -6.50 0.40
C VAL A 164 21.87 -8.01 0.34
N VAL A 165 23.00 -8.71 0.27
CA VAL A 165 23.02 -10.18 0.30
C VAL A 165 22.36 -10.70 1.58
N GLY A 166 21.47 -11.69 1.44
CA GLY A 166 20.66 -12.25 2.51
C GLY A 166 19.34 -11.51 2.77
N GLN A 167 19.08 -10.39 2.08
CA GLN A 167 17.81 -9.68 2.20
C GLN A 167 16.65 -10.56 1.73
N GLN A 168 15.67 -10.75 2.61
CA GLN A 168 14.48 -11.54 2.33
C GLN A 168 13.57 -10.82 1.34
N ILE A 169 13.15 -11.55 0.32
CA ILE A 169 12.28 -11.06 -0.73
C ILE A 169 11.22 -12.10 -1.08
N TYR A 170 10.15 -11.64 -1.71
CA TYR A 170 9.16 -12.51 -2.33
C TYR A 170 8.72 -11.97 -3.69
N SER A 171 8.21 -12.86 -4.54
CA SER A 171 7.67 -12.53 -5.85
C SER A 171 6.31 -13.19 -6.04
N ILE A 172 5.47 -12.51 -6.81
CA ILE A 172 4.16 -12.98 -7.23
C ILE A 172 4.14 -12.98 -8.75
N SER A 173 3.63 -14.05 -9.36
CA SER A 173 3.53 -14.19 -10.81
C SER A 173 2.13 -14.66 -11.17
N ALA A 174 1.43 -13.91 -12.01
CA ALA A 174 0.09 -14.24 -12.50
C ALA A 174 0.08 -15.37 -13.53
N ASN A 175 1.17 -15.53 -14.28
CA ASN A 175 1.25 -16.53 -15.32
C ASN A 175 1.53 -17.91 -14.77
N ASN A 176 0.99 -18.87 -15.49
CA ASN A 176 1.15 -20.27 -15.23
C ASN A 176 2.59 -20.74 -15.42
N GLN A 177 2.85 -21.85 -14.77
CA GLN A 177 4.02 -22.66 -14.99
C GLN A 177 3.92 -23.39 -16.35
N GLN A 178 5.00 -23.36 -17.14
CA GLN A 178 5.05 -23.99 -18.46
C GLN A 178 5.09 -25.52 -18.39
N ASN A 179 5.54 -26.10 -17.28
CA ASN A 179 5.69 -27.56 -17.14
C ASN A 179 4.38 -28.29 -16.73
N GLY A 180 3.29 -27.56 -16.46
CA GLY A 180 1.95 -28.11 -16.21
C GLY A 180 1.68 -28.69 -14.81
N SER A 181 2.58 -28.56 -13.82
CA SER A 181 2.31 -29.06 -12.46
C SER A 181 1.34 -28.22 -11.62
N LEU A 182 1.06 -26.98 -12.02
CA LEU A 182 0.01 -26.15 -11.42
C LEU A 182 -1.14 -25.93 -12.41
N PRO A 183 -2.41 -25.87 -11.94
CA PRO A 183 -3.53 -25.48 -12.79
C PRO A 183 -3.21 -24.16 -13.50
N PHE A 184 -3.56 -24.07 -14.78
CA PHE A 184 -3.31 -22.91 -15.66
C PHE A 184 -3.80 -21.57 -15.07
N ASP A 185 -4.71 -21.63 -14.11
CA ASP A 185 -5.36 -20.50 -13.46
C ASP A 185 -4.73 -20.08 -12.10
N THR A 186 -3.53 -20.56 -11.77
CA THR A 186 -2.90 -20.38 -10.45
C THR A 186 -1.77 -19.34 -10.47
N ARG A 187 -1.95 -18.24 -9.73
CA ARG A 187 -0.89 -17.27 -9.41
C ARG A 187 0.10 -17.93 -8.47
N MET A 188 1.38 -17.70 -8.69
CA MET A 188 2.47 -18.30 -7.95
C MET A 188 3.05 -17.30 -6.95
N TYR A 189 3.31 -17.77 -5.74
CA TYR A 189 4.09 -17.06 -4.73
C TYR A 189 5.40 -17.81 -4.53
N ALA A 190 6.51 -17.08 -4.63
CA ALA A 190 7.84 -17.60 -4.39
C ALA A 190 8.61 -16.66 -3.45
N ASN A 191 9.13 -17.20 -2.35
CA ASN A 191 10.02 -16.48 -1.44
C ASN A 191 11.48 -16.88 -1.68
N GLY A 192 12.39 -16.00 -1.25
CA GLY A 192 13.82 -16.23 -1.35
C GLY A 192 14.58 -15.06 -0.75
N GLN A 193 15.83 -14.91 -1.16
CA GLN A 193 16.72 -13.86 -0.73
C GLN A 193 17.64 -13.42 -1.86
N VAL A 194 18.20 -12.22 -1.69
CA VAL A 194 19.29 -11.73 -2.53
C VAL A 194 20.53 -12.59 -2.28
N THR A 195 21.11 -13.16 -3.34
CA THR A 195 22.34 -13.97 -3.28
C THR A 195 23.56 -13.22 -3.78
N SER A 196 23.37 -12.23 -4.65
CA SER A 196 24.44 -11.35 -5.14
C SER A 196 23.89 -9.98 -5.52
N VAL A 197 24.69 -8.93 -5.31
CA VAL A 197 24.38 -7.53 -5.70
C VAL A 197 25.36 -7.01 -6.76
N THR A 198 26.29 -7.87 -7.18
CA THR A 198 27.26 -7.63 -8.25
C THR A 198 27.26 -8.81 -9.21
N GLY A 199 26.12 -9.49 -9.33
CA GLY A 199 26.00 -10.66 -10.19
C GLY A 199 26.26 -10.30 -11.64
N ALA A 200 26.51 -11.31 -12.46
CA ALA A 200 26.60 -11.11 -13.90
C ALA A 200 25.23 -10.64 -14.42
N GLY A 201 25.05 -9.34 -14.55
CA GLY A 201 23.84 -8.73 -15.07
C GLY A 201 23.74 -8.92 -16.57
N HIS A 202 22.51 -9.02 -17.07
CA HIS A 202 22.24 -8.95 -18.51
C HIS A 202 22.12 -7.50 -19.01
N TRP A 203 21.99 -6.53 -18.10
CA TRP A 203 21.58 -5.15 -18.39
C TRP A 203 22.61 -4.12 -17.98
N PHE A 204 22.63 -3.03 -18.75
CA PHE A 204 23.68 -2.03 -18.70
C PHE A 204 23.54 -1.13 -17.47
N THR A 205 24.66 -0.92 -16.79
CA THR A 205 24.85 0.09 -15.73
C THR A 205 26.20 0.78 -15.98
N PRO A 206 26.24 2.07 -16.36
CA PRO A 206 27.47 2.78 -16.73
C PRO A 206 28.61 2.68 -15.70
N ALA A 207 28.27 2.52 -14.42
CA ALA A 207 29.24 2.50 -13.32
C ALA A 207 29.93 1.15 -13.09
N SER A 208 29.55 0.09 -13.82
CA SER A 208 30.06 -1.27 -13.58
C SER A 208 30.18 -2.07 -14.87
N ALA A 209 31.41 -2.31 -15.28
CA ALA A 209 31.76 -3.40 -16.18
C ALA A 209 32.28 -4.58 -15.34
N PRO A 210 31.71 -5.79 -15.43
CA PRO A 210 30.56 -6.18 -16.25
C PRO A 210 29.22 -5.72 -15.65
N ASN A 211 28.18 -5.64 -16.48
CA ASN A 211 26.78 -5.43 -16.14
C ASN A 211 26.43 -5.87 -14.71
N THR A 212 25.94 -4.97 -13.86
CA THR A 212 25.49 -5.31 -12.50
C THR A 212 24.04 -5.77 -12.53
N GLY A 213 23.76 -6.94 -11.97
CA GLY A 213 22.40 -7.39 -11.66
C GLY A 213 22.30 -7.88 -10.22
N VAL A 214 21.09 -7.83 -9.66
CA VAL A 214 20.75 -8.48 -8.40
C VAL A 214 20.38 -9.92 -8.72
N GLU A 215 21.13 -10.87 -8.17
CA GLU A 215 20.82 -12.29 -8.24
C GLU A 215 20.03 -12.69 -7.01
N MET A 216 19.04 -13.55 -7.22
CA MET A 216 18.12 -13.99 -6.18
C MET A 216 17.93 -15.50 -6.27
N ASN A 217 17.89 -16.18 -5.13
CA ASN A 217 17.41 -17.57 -5.06
C ASN A 217 15.88 -17.59 -4.93
N VAL A 218 15.18 -16.96 -5.86
CA VAL A 218 13.73 -17.06 -6.02
C VAL A 218 13.45 -18.02 -7.19
N TRP A 219 12.42 -18.84 -7.07
CA TRP A 219 12.03 -19.77 -8.14
C TRP A 219 11.63 -19.03 -9.39
N GLY A 220 12.19 -19.36 -10.55
CA GLY A 220 11.84 -18.77 -11.84
C GLY A 220 11.66 -19.82 -12.95
N GLU A 221 10.81 -19.50 -13.92
CA GLU A 221 10.65 -20.26 -15.17
C GLU A 221 10.23 -19.36 -16.32
N GLY A 222 10.17 -19.92 -17.54
CA GLY A 222 9.66 -19.21 -18.71
C GLY A 222 8.22 -18.71 -18.49
N GLY A 223 7.95 -17.46 -18.86
CA GLY A 223 6.63 -16.82 -18.68
C GLY A 223 6.48 -16.03 -17.37
N MET A 224 7.46 -16.10 -16.46
CA MET A 224 7.48 -15.28 -15.24
C MET A 224 8.08 -13.88 -15.46
N SER A 225 8.55 -13.58 -16.67
CA SER A 225 9.06 -12.28 -17.06
C SER A 225 8.12 -11.15 -16.64
N GLY A 226 8.68 -10.05 -16.15
CA GLY A 226 7.94 -8.92 -15.63
C GLY A 226 7.38 -9.10 -14.21
N SER A 227 7.53 -10.27 -13.56
CA SER A 227 7.04 -10.44 -12.19
C SER A 227 7.79 -9.55 -11.19
N PRO A 228 7.07 -8.90 -10.26
CA PRO A 228 7.67 -8.01 -9.26
C PRO A 228 8.41 -8.76 -8.15
N HIS A 229 9.37 -8.10 -7.51
CA HIS A 229 10.13 -8.59 -6.36
C HIS A 229 10.06 -7.60 -5.20
N PHE A 230 9.49 -8.04 -4.08
CA PHE A 230 9.18 -7.20 -2.93
C PHE A 230 10.14 -7.45 -1.78
N ASN A 231 10.52 -6.39 -1.08
CA ASN A 231 11.20 -6.49 0.20
C ASN A 231 10.19 -7.02 1.25
N ALA A 232 10.49 -8.18 1.83
CA ALA A 232 9.59 -8.83 2.78
C ALA A 232 9.33 -8.01 4.05
N ALA A 233 10.24 -7.08 4.41
CA ALA A 233 10.12 -6.27 5.62
C ALA A 233 9.14 -5.09 5.48
N ASN A 234 8.95 -4.54 4.28
CA ASN A 234 8.14 -3.34 4.07
C ASN A 234 7.06 -3.49 2.97
N GLY A 235 7.07 -4.60 2.21
CA GLY A 235 6.12 -4.87 1.13
C GLY A 235 6.28 -3.99 -0.11
N LYS A 236 7.36 -3.21 -0.21
CA LYS A 236 7.65 -2.35 -1.35
C LYS A 236 8.52 -3.07 -2.38
N MET A 237 8.38 -2.73 -3.65
CA MET A 237 9.18 -3.32 -4.72
C MET A 237 10.61 -2.81 -4.62
N ILE A 238 11.56 -3.70 -4.40
CA ILE A 238 12.98 -3.35 -4.24
C ILE A 238 13.83 -3.73 -5.44
N ILE A 239 13.39 -4.74 -6.19
CA ILE A 239 14.05 -5.23 -7.39
C ILE A 239 13.05 -5.11 -8.53
N ALA A 240 13.55 -4.65 -9.68
CA ALA A 240 12.79 -4.46 -10.89
C ALA A 240 12.05 -5.72 -11.34
N PRO A 241 11.03 -5.59 -12.21
CA PRO A 241 10.37 -6.69 -12.86
C PRO A 241 11.36 -7.71 -13.41
N LEU A 242 11.04 -9.00 -13.26
CA LEU A 242 11.92 -10.09 -13.66
C LEU A 242 12.35 -9.96 -15.12
N SER A 243 13.66 -9.86 -15.32
CA SER A 243 14.26 -9.86 -16.65
C SER A 243 14.60 -11.25 -17.14
N THR A 244 15.38 -12.00 -16.36
CA THR A 244 15.88 -13.31 -16.76
C THR A 244 15.71 -14.34 -15.66
N ALA A 245 15.20 -15.50 -16.05
CA ALA A 245 15.22 -16.72 -15.29
C ALA A 245 15.67 -17.86 -16.21
N CYS A 246 16.01 -19.00 -15.64
CA CYS A 246 16.20 -20.23 -16.39
C CYS A 246 14.90 -20.69 -17.07
N SER A 247 15.02 -21.29 -18.26
CA SER A 247 13.88 -21.67 -19.09
C SER A 247 13.13 -22.94 -18.64
N GLY A 248 13.69 -23.73 -17.72
CA GLY A 248 13.17 -25.05 -17.33
C GLY A 248 12.66 -25.17 -15.90
N GLY A 249 12.50 -24.06 -15.18
CA GLY A 249 12.21 -24.06 -13.74
C GLY A 249 13.48 -24.29 -12.91
N CYS A 250 13.93 -23.27 -12.19
CA CYS A 250 15.07 -23.40 -11.29
C CYS A 250 15.08 -22.30 -10.22
N TRP A 251 16.03 -22.45 -9.31
CA TRP A 251 16.42 -21.43 -8.34
C TRP A 251 17.39 -20.46 -9.00
N GLY A 252 16.94 -19.23 -9.24
CA GLY A 252 17.78 -18.22 -9.88
C GLY A 252 16.95 -17.25 -10.70
N ARG A 253 16.90 -16.01 -10.24
CA ARG A 253 16.34 -14.87 -10.96
C ARG A 253 17.33 -13.74 -10.95
N ASN A 254 17.41 -13.02 -12.07
CA ASN A 254 18.23 -11.81 -12.17
C ASN A 254 17.40 -10.65 -12.70
N ALA A 255 17.55 -9.50 -12.06
CA ALA A 255 16.96 -8.22 -12.45
C ALA A 255 17.80 -7.07 -11.86
N LEU A 256 17.52 -5.84 -12.27
CA LEU A 256 18.14 -4.65 -11.66
C LEU A 256 17.49 -4.34 -10.31
N SER A 257 18.21 -3.67 -9.41
CA SER A 257 17.54 -3.03 -8.28
C SER A 257 16.61 -1.92 -8.79
N MET A 258 15.52 -1.61 -8.08
CA MET A 258 14.66 -0.49 -8.47
C MET A 258 15.43 0.84 -8.48
N ARG A 259 16.36 0.99 -7.54
CA ARG A 259 17.28 2.14 -7.49
C ARG A 259 18.09 2.28 -8.78
N ASP A 260 18.73 1.20 -9.23
CA ASP A 260 19.57 1.23 -10.43
C ASP A 260 18.74 1.41 -11.69
N LEU A 261 17.54 0.82 -11.75
CA LEU A 261 16.64 1.01 -12.89
C LEU A 261 16.20 2.46 -13.02
N LEU A 262 15.83 3.13 -11.92
CA LEU A 262 15.42 4.53 -11.95
C LEU A 262 16.62 5.44 -12.25
N PHE A 263 17.77 5.18 -11.61
CA PHE A 263 18.97 6.01 -11.75
C PHE A 263 19.64 5.87 -13.13
N TRP A 264 19.70 4.65 -13.68
CA TRP A 264 20.40 4.36 -14.95
C TRP A 264 19.46 4.06 -16.12
N GLY A 265 18.14 4.01 -15.89
CA GLY A 265 17.17 3.75 -16.93
C GLY A 265 17.25 4.81 -18.02
N TYR A 266 17.51 4.38 -19.25
CA TYR A 266 17.67 5.27 -20.39
C TYR A 266 16.67 4.91 -21.50
N VAL A 267 15.98 5.93 -21.99
CA VAL A 267 14.95 5.85 -23.02
C VAL A 267 15.56 6.37 -24.31
N ASN A 268 16.02 5.42 -25.14
CA ASN A 268 16.81 5.71 -26.32
C ASN A 268 15.93 6.23 -27.48
N PRO A 269 16.09 7.48 -27.94
CA PRO A 269 15.31 8.02 -29.07
C PRO A 269 15.66 7.38 -30.42
N SER A 270 16.81 6.69 -30.51
CA SER A 270 17.30 6.06 -31.75
C SER A 270 17.02 4.56 -31.82
N PHE A 271 16.27 4.00 -30.85
CA PHE A 271 15.93 2.59 -30.84
C PHE A 271 14.98 2.22 -31.98
N ASP A 272 15.21 1.08 -32.62
CA ASP A 272 14.34 0.58 -33.70
C ASP A 272 13.05 -0.03 -33.13
N PRO A 273 11.88 0.60 -33.33
CA PRO A 273 10.63 0.12 -32.78
C PRO A 273 10.15 -1.20 -33.38
N ALA A 274 10.70 -1.65 -34.52
CA ALA A 274 10.26 -2.88 -35.18
C ALA A 274 10.53 -4.15 -34.35
N ALA A 275 11.46 -4.10 -33.39
CA ALA A 275 11.81 -5.24 -32.56
C ALA A 275 10.97 -5.36 -31.27
N GLN A 276 10.61 -4.24 -30.63
CA GLN A 276 9.98 -4.23 -29.29
C GLN A 276 8.96 -3.08 -29.07
N GLY A 277 8.57 -2.34 -30.11
CA GLY A 277 7.68 -1.17 -29.99
C GLY A 277 8.42 0.17 -29.78
N PRO A 278 7.71 1.31 -29.76
CA PRO A 278 8.35 2.62 -29.59
C PRO A 278 8.98 2.78 -28.20
N THR A 279 10.11 3.47 -28.10
CA THR A 279 10.70 3.84 -26.78
C THR A 279 9.86 4.87 -26.05
N VAL A 280 9.22 5.79 -26.78
CA VAL A 280 8.14 6.65 -26.29
C VAL A 280 7.00 6.61 -27.30
N ASN A 281 5.79 6.25 -26.86
CA ASN A 281 4.61 6.26 -27.70
C ASN A 281 4.08 7.69 -27.88
N VAL A 282 4.62 8.40 -28.86
CA VAL A 282 4.34 9.82 -29.13
C VAL A 282 2.84 10.12 -29.21
N SER A 283 2.05 9.28 -29.90
CA SER A 283 0.62 9.50 -30.07
C SER A 283 -0.14 9.38 -28.75
N LEU A 284 0.13 8.32 -27.97
CA LEU A 284 -0.49 8.11 -26.68
C LEU A 284 -0.08 9.21 -25.70
N VAL A 285 1.22 9.45 -25.53
CA VAL A 285 1.73 10.43 -24.57
C VAL A 285 1.18 11.84 -24.85
N THR A 286 1.07 12.21 -26.12
CA THR A 286 0.40 13.47 -26.54
C THR A 286 -1.09 13.45 -26.19
N SER A 287 -1.81 12.34 -26.42
CA SER A 287 -3.24 12.24 -26.10
C SER A 287 -3.53 12.26 -24.60
N LEU A 288 -2.57 11.82 -23.78
CA LEU A 288 -2.61 11.94 -22.32
C LEU A 288 -2.35 13.38 -21.82
N GLY A 289 -1.99 14.31 -22.71
CA GLY A 289 -1.74 15.72 -22.41
C GLY A 289 -0.30 16.04 -22.04
N LEU A 290 0.63 15.11 -22.26
CA LEU A 290 2.05 15.26 -21.95
C LEU A 290 2.85 15.60 -23.22
N THR A 291 4.10 16.04 -23.04
CA THR A 291 5.01 16.39 -24.16
C THR A 291 6.03 15.26 -24.37
N PRO A 292 5.92 14.43 -25.43
CA PRO A 292 6.74 13.23 -25.61
C PRO A 292 8.26 13.47 -25.55
N ALA A 293 8.72 14.61 -26.06
CA ALA A 293 10.15 14.95 -26.09
C ALA A 293 10.80 15.01 -24.70
N ASN A 294 10.02 15.21 -23.63
CA ASN A 294 10.52 15.28 -22.26
C ASN A 294 10.88 13.89 -21.68
N TYR A 295 10.45 12.81 -22.33
CA TYR A 295 10.60 11.43 -21.83
C TYR A 295 11.63 10.62 -22.61
N TYR A 296 12.51 11.30 -23.36
CA TYR A 296 13.74 10.68 -23.86
C TYR A 296 14.89 10.96 -22.90
N GLY A 297 15.89 10.08 -22.88
CA GLY A 297 17.03 10.19 -21.96
C GLY A 297 16.80 9.41 -20.67
N TRP A 298 17.27 9.94 -19.53
CA TRP A 298 17.05 9.28 -18.24
C TRP A 298 15.55 9.19 -17.89
N ALA A 299 15.14 8.05 -17.32
CA ALA A 299 13.76 7.76 -16.96
C ALA A 299 13.29 8.52 -15.70
N ASP A 300 14.21 8.80 -14.78
CA ASP A 300 14.04 9.68 -13.61
C ASP A 300 15.13 10.77 -13.68
N LYS A 301 14.80 11.94 -14.24
CA LYS A 301 15.79 13.01 -14.44
C LYS A 301 16.04 13.81 -13.17
N GLU A 302 15.02 13.91 -12.31
CA GLU A 302 15.08 14.70 -11.08
C GLU A 302 15.63 13.92 -9.88
N LEU A 303 15.80 12.60 -10.01
CA LEU A 303 16.24 11.68 -8.95
C LEU A 303 15.32 11.73 -7.73
N ASP A 304 14.01 11.83 -7.98
CA ASP A 304 12.98 11.76 -6.95
C ASP A 304 12.45 10.34 -6.73
N TRP A 305 13.04 9.37 -7.44
CA TRP A 305 12.79 7.93 -7.34
C TRP A 305 11.43 7.51 -7.89
N GLU A 306 10.99 8.22 -8.92
CA GLU A 306 9.79 7.95 -9.71
C GLU A 306 10.10 8.07 -11.20
N PHE A 307 9.32 7.41 -12.05
CA PHE A 307 9.40 7.65 -13.48
C PHE A 307 8.82 9.03 -13.81
N ASP A 308 9.56 9.87 -14.53
CA ASP A 308 9.13 11.24 -14.86
C ASP A 308 7.76 11.25 -15.55
N ILE A 309 7.53 10.32 -16.48
CA ILE A 309 6.27 10.22 -17.22
C ILE A 309 5.10 9.85 -16.32
N GLN A 310 5.31 8.99 -15.32
CA GLN A 310 4.30 8.66 -14.33
C GLN A 310 3.99 9.88 -13.47
N ARG A 311 5.01 10.50 -12.89
CA ARG A 311 4.89 11.65 -12.00
C ARG A 311 4.17 12.81 -12.67
N ASP A 312 4.56 13.14 -13.90
CA ASP A 312 3.96 14.22 -14.66
C ASP A 312 2.50 13.89 -15.05
N LEU A 313 2.21 12.65 -15.44
CA LEU A 313 0.84 12.20 -15.72
C LEU A 313 -0.06 12.35 -14.50
N GLU A 314 0.41 11.89 -13.34
CA GLU A 314 -0.33 11.94 -12.09
C GLU A 314 -0.51 13.38 -11.60
N ARG A 315 0.51 14.25 -11.70
CA ARG A 315 0.36 15.70 -11.41
C ARG A 315 -0.60 16.40 -12.37
N LEU A 316 -0.59 16.01 -13.65
CA LEU A 316 -1.49 16.56 -14.64
C LEU A 316 -2.95 16.18 -14.35
N ARG A 317 -3.20 14.94 -13.92
CA ARG A 317 -4.55 14.40 -13.72
C ARG A 317 -5.10 14.60 -12.31
N GLY A 318 -4.23 14.62 -11.31
CA GLY A 318 -4.61 14.57 -9.91
C GLY A 318 -5.15 13.19 -9.51
N GLU A 319 -5.89 13.19 -8.41
CA GLU A 319 -6.54 11.99 -7.90
C GLU A 319 -7.77 11.63 -8.73
N ALA A 320 -7.96 10.36 -9.05
CA ALA A 320 -9.20 9.92 -9.69
C ALA A 320 -10.42 10.23 -8.80
N ARG A 321 -11.56 10.52 -9.42
CA ARG A 321 -12.80 10.80 -8.69
C ARG A 321 -13.22 9.55 -7.90
N ARG A 322 -13.21 9.67 -6.59
CA ARG A 322 -13.59 8.66 -5.61
C ARG A 322 -14.45 9.27 -4.51
N ASP A 323 -15.04 8.43 -3.66
CA ASP A 323 -15.74 8.84 -2.43
C ASP A 323 -14.86 8.72 -1.18
N TRP A 324 -13.68 8.13 -1.32
CA TRP A 324 -12.69 7.94 -0.27
C TRP A 324 -11.29 8.18 -0.84
N TYR A 325 -10.52 9.06 -0.17
CA TYR A 325 -9.17 9.41 -0.58
C TYR A 325 -8.23 9.18 0.60
N ASN A 326 -7.25 8.30 0.44
CA ASN A 326 -6.15 8.17 1.40
C ASN A 326 -4.95 9.01 0.93
N LEU A 327 -4.68 10.10 1.63
CA LEU A 327 -3.67 11.08 1.23
C LEU A 327 -2.42 11.01 2.13
N GLY A 328 -2.22 9.88 2.81
CA GLY A 328 -1.09 9.61 3.69
C GLY A 328 0.29 9.82 3.05
N PHE A 329 1.27 10.11 3.90
CA PHE A 329 2.65 10.43 3.49
C PHE A 329 3.57 9.20 3.34
N ASP A 330 3.02 8.00 3.19
CA ASP A 330 3.74 6.72 3.20
C ASP A 330 4.28 6.27 1.82
N SER A 331 3.99 7.05 0.78
CA SER A 331 4.30 6.79 -0.63
C SER A 331 5.01 8.00 -1.23
N GLN A 332 6.19 7.80 -1.85
CA GLN A 332 6.86 8.88 -2.60
C GLN A 332 5.95 9.38 -3.73
N ARG A 333 5.39 8.44 -4.51
CA ARG A 333 4.45 8.72 -5.59
C ARG A 333 3.28 9.61 -5.16
N ARG A 334 2.57 9.24 -4.08
CA ARG A 334 1.49 10.10 -3.58
C ARG A 334 2.00 11.43 -3.08
N ASN A 335 3.19 11.45 -2.46
CA ASN A 335 3.83 12.68 -2.00
C ASN A 335 4.16 13.64 -3.15
N ALA A 336 4.37 13.16 -4.38
CA ALA A 336 4.58 14.02 -5.54
C ALA A 336 3.36 14.87 -5.93
N LEU A 337 2.15 14.54 -5.42
CA LEU A 337 0.91 15.31 -5.61
C LEU A 337 0.70 16.41 -4.55
N TRP A 338 1.62 16.49 -3.57
CA TRP A 338 1.63 17.52 -2.56
C TRP A 338 2.59 18.66 -2.97
N ASP A 339 2.05 19.86 -3.12
CA ASP A 339 2.82 21.09 -3.26
C ASP A 339 3.29 21.54 -1.87
N LEU A 340 4.62 21.66 -1.72
CA LEU A 340 5.29 22.06 -0.48
C LEU A 340 5.74 23.52 -0.57
N THR A 341 5.57 24.25 0.53
CA THR A 341 6.27 25.52 0.74
C THR A 341 7.54 25.30 1.56
N ALA A 342 8.34 26.36 1.75
CA ALA A 342 9.51 26.32 2.64
C ALA A 342 9.18 26.01 4.11
N LEU A 343 7.90 25.96 4.49
CA LEU A 343 7.45 25.64 5.85
C LEU A 343 7.20 24.14 6.08
N ALA A 344 7.23 23.31 5.03
CA ALA A 344 6.86 21.91 5.11
C ALA A 344 7.95 20.97 4.58
N THR A 345 8.12 19.84 5.25
CA THR A 345 8.96 18.72 4.79
C THR A 345 8.22 17.41 4.93
N LEU A 346 8.46 16.44 4.05
CA LEU A 346 7.86 15.11 4.12
C LEU A 346 8.90 14.09 4.59
N ASP A 347 8.45 13.14 5.43
CA ASP A 347 9.22 11.98 5.86
C ASP A 347 8.43 10.71 5.53
N VAL A 348 8.81 10.05 4.44
CA VAL A 348 8.10 8.87 3.93
C VAL A 348 8.31 7.64 4.81
N ALA A 349 9.51 7.52 5.40
CA ALA A 349 9.84 6.40 6.28
C ALA A 349 8.96 6.43 7.53
N ASN A 350 8.77 7.61 8.11
CA ASN A 350 7.96 7.81 9.30
C ASN A 350 6.50 8.21 8.99
N ARG A 351 6.15 8.39 7.72
CA ARG A 351 4.78 8.62 7.20
C ARG A 351 4.13 9.91 7.75
N TRP A 352 4.91 10.99 7.84
CA TRP A 352 4.41 12.28 8.29
C TRP A 352 4.94 13.45 7.47
N ALA A 353 4.24 14.57 7.53
CA ALA A 353 4.70 15.89 7.10
C ALA A 353 5.01 16.74 8.34
N ARG A 354 6.13 17.44 8.38
CA ARG A 354 6.44 18.42 9.42
C ARG A 354 6.18 19.80 8.88
N ILE A 355 5.31 20.54 9.56
CA ILE A 355 5.06 21.96 9.32
C ILE A 355 5.78 22.73 10.42
N ASN A 356 6.85 23.45 10.04
CA ASN A 356 7.67 24.21 10.95
C ASN A 356 7.71 25.69 10.54
N ARG A 357 7.24 26.55 11.45
CA ARG A 357 7.27 27.99 11.29
C ARG A 357 7.76 28.64 12.58
N THR A 358 8.96 29.22 12.52
CA THR A 358 9.62 29.83 13.69
C THR A 358 9.35 31.32 13.85
N THR A 359 8.84 32.00 12.80
CA THR A 359 8.58 33.44 12.82
C THR A 359 7.30 33.81 12.05
N GLY A 360 6.74 34.98 12.38
CA GLY A 360 5.56 35.57 11.73
C GLY A 360 4.27 35.38 12.54
N ALA A 361 3.45 36.43 12.57
CA ALA A 361 2.17 36.45 13.30
C ALA A 361 0.94 36.18 12.41
N GLY A 362 1.12 36.16 11.08
CA GLY A 362 0.04 36.00 10.12
C GLY A 362 -0.21 34.55 9.71
N TYR A 363 -1.16 34.37 8.80
CA TYR A 363 -1.40 33.10 8.11
C TYR A 363 -0.35 32.83 7.03
N ALA A 364 -0.03 31.57 6.77
CA ALA A 364 0.73 31.13 5.61
C ALA A 364 0.30 29.72 5.17
N ASP A 365 0.18 29.47 3.87
CA ASP A 365 0.04 28.11 3.35
C ASP A 365 1.33 27.32 3.64
N ALA A 366 1.20 26.05 4.04
CA ALA A 366 2.34 25.18 4.31
C ALA A 366 2.47 24.08 3.26
N LEU A 367 1.33 23.43 2.96
CA LEU A 367 1.23 22.22 2.16
C LEU A 367 -0.13 22.21 1.44
N SER A 368 -0.20 21.74 0.20
CA SER A 368 -1.48 21.54 -0.48
C SER A 368 -1.49 20.33 -1.41
N HIS A 369 -2.56 19.56 -1.41
CA HIS A 369 -2.78 18.44 -2.32
C HIS A 369 -3.60 18.90 -3.53
N GLY A 370 -3.00 18.84 -4.72
CA GLY A 370 -3.63 19.28 -5.96
C GLY A 370 -4.74 18.34 -6.44
N LYS A 371 -5.77 18.91 -7.11
CA LYS A 371 -6.78 18.21 -7.92
C LYS A 371 -7.37 16.96 -7.26
N LEU A 372 -7.97 17.16 -6.09
CA LEU A 372 -8.91 16.18 -5.57
C LEU A 372 -10.17 16.29 -6.43
N ASN A 373 -10.40 15.31 -7.31
CA ASN A 373 -11.53 15.35 -8.25
C ASN A 373 -12.87 15.07 -7.53
N LEU A 374 -13.21 15.90 -6.53
CA LEU A 374 -14.35 15.77 -5.64
C LEU A 374 -15.66 16.06 -6.37
N ALA A 375 -16.63 15.14 -6.27
CA ALA A 375 -18.00 15.46 -6.63
C ALA A 375 -18.56 16.52 -5.66
N ALA A 376 -19.53 17.33 -6.10
CA ALA A 376 -20.20 18.25 -5.18
C ALA A 376 -20.85 17.49 -4.00
N GLY A 377 -20.73 18.03 -2.79
CA GLY A 377 -21.33 17.46 -1.59
C GLY A 377 -20.58 17.75 -0.29
N SER A 378 -21.04 17.09 0.78
CA SER A 378 -20.39 17.13 2.10
C SER A 378 -19.31 16.06 2.20
N TYR A 379 -18.18 16.43 2.78
CA TYR A 379 -17.02 15.60 3.03
C TYR A 379 -16.57 15.75 4.47
N ARG A 380 -15.91 14.71 4.97
CA ARG A 380 -15.25 14.67 6.26
C ARG A 380 -13.76 14.53 6.03
N ILE A 381 -12.99 15.42 6.62
CA ILE A 381 -11.53 15.39 6.59
C ILE A 381 -11.07 14.80 7.91
N THR A 382 -10.16 13.83 7.85
CA THR A 382 -9.48 13.30 9.04
C THR A 382 -7.99 13.46 8.90
N LEU A 383 -7.27 13.76 9.99
CA LEU A 383 -5.81 13.76 10.03
C LEU A 383 -5.29 13.65 11.46
N MET A 384 -4.12 13.03 11.62
CA MET A 384 -3.45 12.96 12.91
C MET A 384 -2.43 14.08 13.02
N THR A 385 -2.31 14.70 14.19
CA THR A 385 -1.28 15.71 14.49
C THR A 385 -0.45 15.30 15.70
N ASN A 386 0.82 15.67 15.72
CA ASN A 386 1.66 15.62 16.90
C ASN A 386 2.28 17.00 17.12
N THR A 387 2.13 17.51 18.33
CA THR A 387 2.45 18.87 18.74
C THR A 387 3.41 18.91 19.92
N GLN A 388 4.17 17.83 20.14
CA GLN A 388 5.12 17.72 21.25
C GLN A 388 6.14 18.89 21.28
N ALA A 389 6.49 19.43 20.11
CA ALA A 389 7.39 20.58 19.97
C ALA A 389 6.65 21.93 19.77
N SER A 390 5.32 21.93 19.63
CA SER A 390 4.53 23.16 19.43
C SER A 390 4.36 23.92 20.75
N GLN A 391 4.20 25.24 20.65
CA GLN A 391 3.87 26.14 21.76
C GLN A 391 2.43 26.68 21.70
N TYR A 392 1.68 26.35 20.65
CA TYR A 392 0.33 26.87 20.40
C TYR A 392 -0.68 25.75 20.19
N THR A 393 -1.90 25.97 20.67
CA THR A 393 -3.00 25.00 20.64
C THR A 393 -3.76 24.97 19.31
N SER A 394 -3.73 26.02 18.49
CA SER A 394 -4.57 26.09 17.28
C SER A 394 -3.88 26.82 16.13
N SER A 395 -2.68 26.36 15.75
CA SER A 395 -1.92 26.99 14.66
C SER A 395 -2.15 26.34 13.30
N LEU A 396 -2.69 25.12 13.21
CA LEU A 396 -2.94 24.44 11.93
C LEU A 396 -4.37 24.71 11.44
N TRP A 397 -4.50 25.24 10.23
CA TRP A 397 -5.74 25.32 9.47
C TRP A 397 -5.77 24.24 8.40
N VAL A 398 -6.88 23.53 8.25
CA VAL A 398 -7.06 22.51 7.20
C VAL A 398 -8.40 22.69 6.51
N GLY A 399 -8.44 22.57 5.19
CA GLY A 399 -9.69 22.75 4.44
C GLY A 399 -9.56 22.67 2.93
N LEU A 400 -10.60 23.07 2.21
CA LEU A 400 -10.65 23.06 0.75
C LEU A 400 -10.42 24.46 0.16
N LYS A 401 -9.71 24.51 -0.96
CA LYS A 401 -9.41 25.73 -1.71
C LYS A 401 -9.87 25.63 -3.16
N SER A 402 -10.21 26.78 -3.74
CA SER A 402 -10.28 27.00 -5.19
C SER A 402 -9.27 28.09 -5.54
N GLY A 403 -8.16 27.69 -6.19
CA GLY A 403 -6.99 28.53 -6.35
C GLY A 403 -6.46 29.02 -4.99
N ALA A 404 -6.32 30.33 -4.82
CA ALA A 404 -5.86 30.93 -3.56
C ALA A 404 -6.96 31.09 -2.50
N THR A 405 -8.22 30.83 -2.82
CA THR A 405 -9.37 31.12 -1.94
C THR A 405 -9.79 29.90 -1.15
N TRP A 406 -9.91 30.03 0.18
CA TRP A 406 -10.49 29.02 1.06
C TRP A 406 -12.02 28.99 0.92
N LEU A 407 -12.57 27.81 0.63
CA LEU A 407 -14.01 27.60 0.50
C LEU A 407 -14.64 27.12 1.82
N GLY A 408 -13.84 26.46 2.65
CA GLY A 408 -14.24 25.92 3.94
C GLY A 408 -13.06 25.19 4.59
N GLY A 409 -13.12 25.01 5.90
CA GLY A 409 -12.05 24.40 6.68
C GLY A 409 -12.21 24.70 8.16
N GLU A 410 -11.24 24.22 8.95
CA GLU A 410 -11.25 24.38 10.40
C GLU A 410 -9.83 24.57 10.95
N TYR A 411 -9.72 25.31 12.04
CA TYR A 411 -8.52 25.30 12.88
C TYR A 411 -8.50 24.03 13.72
N VAL A 412 -7.46 23.23 13.54
CA VAL A 412 -7.27 22.00 14.30
C VAL A 412 -6.92 22.34 15.76
N ALA A 413 -7.80 21.93 16.68
CA ALA A 413 -7.64 22.14 18.11
C ALA A 413 -6.66 21.11 18.69
N ASN A 414 -5.38 21.48 18.74
CA ASN A 414 -4.30 20.68 19.31
C ASN A 414 -4.07 21.00 20.79
N THR A 415 -3.62 20.00 21.54
CA THR A 415 -3.04 20.22 22.87
C THR A 415 -1.56 20.56 22.73
N VAL A 416 -1.07 21.60 23.41
CA VAL A 416 0.36 21.94 23.38
C VAL A 416 1.16 20.84 24.05
N GLY A 417 2.25 20.40 23.42
CA GLY A 417 3.12 19.37 23.97
C GLY A 417 2.55 17.94 23.93
N SER A 418 1.40 17.71 23.28
CA SER A 418 0.82 16.37 23.18
C SER A 418 1.44 15.52 22.08
N GLY A 419 1.37 14.21 22.26
CA GLY A 419 1.66 13.24 21.20
C GLY A 419 0.58 13.24 20.10
N TRP A 420 0.43 12.10 19.43
CA TRP A 420 -0.49 11.96 18.31
C TRP A 420 -1.97 12.09 18.71
N GLN A 421 -2.67 13.08 18.16
CA GLN A 421 -4.11 13.31 18.31
C GLN A 421 -4.80 13.18 16.96
N MET A 422 -6.00 12.59 16.94
CA MET A 422 -6.83 12.43 15.74
C MET A 422 -7.87 13.55 15.68
N HIS A 423 -8.04 14.16 14.51
CA HIS A 423 -9.00 15.23 14.27
C HIS A 423 -9.91 14.87 13.11
N THR A 424 -11.19 15.22 13.22
CA THR A 424 -12.20 14.97 12.20
C THR A 424 -13.18 16.14 12.14
N PHE A 425 -13.37 16.72 10.96
CA PHE A 425 -14.33 17.79 10.76
C PHE A 425 -14.94 17.74 9.36
N GLU A 426 -16.04 18.45 9.17
CA GLU A 426 -16.80 18.47 7.92
C GLU A 426 -16.49 19.72 7.09
N VAL A 427 -16.48 19.51 5.77
CA VAL A 427 -16.35 20.56 4.77
C VAL A 427 -17.35 20.30 3.64
N ASN A 428 -17.72 21.35 2.92
CA ASN A 428 -18.55 21.23 1.72
C ASN A 428 -17.70 21.51 0.49
N ALA A 429 -17.74 20.61 -0.48
CA ALA A 429 -17.16 20.81 -1.81
C ALA A 429 -18.27 21.34 -2.74
N PRO A 430 -18.25 22.63 -3.12
CA PRO A 430 -19.28 23.19 -4.00
C PRO A 430 -19.12 22.75 -5.46
N SER A 431 -17.92 22.34 -5.85
CA SER A 431 -17.57 21.93 -7.21
C SER A 431 -16.41 20.95 -7.20
N ASP A 432 -16.08 20.46 -8.40
CA ASP A 432 -14.87 19.69 -8.66
C ASP A 432 -13.60 20.57 -8.74
N GLY A 433 -12.43 19.95 -8.81
CA GLY A 433 -11.14 20.60 -9.02
C GLY A 433 -10.61 21.36 -7.81
N LEU A 434 -10.98 20.92 -6.61
CA LEU A 434 -10.57 21.55 -5.36
C LEU A 434 -9.20 21.05 -4.90
N THR A 435 -8.55 21.88 -4.11
CA THR A 435 -7.27 21.57 -3.46
C THR A 435 -7.51 21.38 -1.96
N LEU A 436 -7.00 20.30 -1.36
CA LEU A 436 -6.91 20.21 0.09
C LEU A 436 -5.68 21.01 0.53
N GLY A 437 -5.88 22.05 1.34
CA GLY A 437 -4.79 22.86 1.86
C GLY A 437 -4.58 22.65 3.35
N LEU A 438 -3.32 22.75 3.77
CA LEU A 438 -2.90 22.88 5.16
C LEU A 438 -2.10 24.17 5.29
N GLY A 439 -2.54 25.06 6.17
CA GLY A 439 -1.87 26.32 6.46
C GLY A 439 -1.62 26.52 7.94
N VAL A 440 -0.74 27.45 8.26
CA VAL A 440 -0.29 27.72 9.61
C VAL A 440 -0.47 29.19 9.99
N PHE A 441 -0.99 29.44 11.20
CA PHE A 441 -1.06 30.76 11.81
C PHE A 441 -0.07 30.88 12.97
N GLY A 442 0.67 31.99 13.01
CA GLY A 442 1.68 32.22 14.04
C GLY A 442 2.89 31.30 13.89
N THR A 443 3.55 30.97 15.00
CA THR A 443 4.62 29.97 15.03
C THR A 443 4.07 28.57 15.33
N ALA A 444 4.66 27.54 14.73
CA ALA A 444 4.22 26.16 14.89
C ALA A 444 5.35 25.17 14.64
N ASP A 445 5.27 24.02 15.29
CA ASP A 445 6.04 22.83 14.97
C ASP A 445 5.12 21.62 15.12
N ILE A 446 4.56 21.18 14.00
CA ILE A 446 3.48 20.19 13.97
C ILE A 446 3.87 19.08 13.00
N LEU A 447 3.80 17.83 13.45
CA LEU A 447 3.79 16.69 12.55
C LEU A 447 2.35 16.38 12.18
N VAL A 448 2.08 16.14 10.91
CA VAL A 448 0.78 15.74 10.38
C VAL A 448 0.94 14.35 9.77
N SER A 449 0.00 13.45 10.00
CA SER A 449 -0.01 12.11 9.42
C SER A 449 -1.41 11.69 9.01
N ALA A 450 -1.47 10.76 8.07
CA ALA A 450 -2.67 10.07 7.62
C ALA A 450 -3.87 10.99 7.28
N PRO A 451 -3.69 12.07 6.50
CA PRO A 451 -4.83 12.83 6.00
C PRO A 451 -5.71 11.94 5.10
N SER A 452 -7.03 12.05 5.28
CA SER A 452 -8.02 11.35 4.48
C SER A 452 -9.22 12.25 4.24
N VAL A 453 -9.82 12.15 3.06
CA VAL A 453 -11.02 12.87 2.66
C VAL A 453 -12.10 11.85 2.31
N VAL A 454 -13.23 11.90 3.03
CA VAL A 454 -14.29 10.90 2.94
C VAL A 454 -15.61 11.60 2.64
N LYS A 455 -16.29 11.25 1.55
CA LYS A 455 -17.62 11.79 1.26
C LYS A 455 -18.57 11.37 2.38
N SER A 456 -19.45 12.26 2.85
CA SER A 456 -20.35 11.95 3.96
C SER A 456 -21.30 10.79 3.66
N THR A 457 -21.62 10.57 2.37
CA THR A 457 -22.42 9.43 1.89
C THR A 457 -21.59 8.24 1.42
N ALA A 458 -20.26 8.26 1.62
CA ALA A 458 -19.39 7.16 1.19
C ALA A 458 -19.76 5.87 1.92
N VAL A 459 -19.71 4.76 1.18
CA VAL A 459 -19.88 3.42 1.72
C VAL A 459 -18.53 2.74 1.71
N MET A 460 -18.13 2.18 2.84
CA MET A 460 -16.90 1.40 2.98
C MET A 460 -17.18 -0.04 2.52
N ASN A 461 -17.06 -0.23 1.20
CA ASN A 461 -17.26 -1.49 0.49
C ASN A 461 -15.95 -2.18 0.07
N PHE A 462 -14.80 -1.67 0.52
CA PHE A 462 -13.46 -2.23 0.26
C PHE A 462 -13.04 -2.38 -1.21
N ASP A 463 -13.87 -2.01 -2.18
CA ASP A 463 -13.61 -2.25 -3.60
C ASP A 463 -12.47 -1.40 -4.17
N THR A 464 -12.17 -0.25 -3.54
CA THR A 464 -10.99 0.56 -3.87
C THR A 464 -9.87 0.33 -2.87
N PHE A 465 -8.62 0.43 -3.32
CA PHE A 465 -7.41 0.34 -2.51
C PHE A 465 -7.42 1.30 -1.31
N ASP A 466 -7.81 2.55 -1.51
CA ASP A 466 -7.87 3.56 -0.44
C ASP A 466 -8.77 3.11 0.73
N LYS A 467 -9.89 2.45 0.42
CA LYS A 467 -10.82 1.88 1.42
C LYS A 467 -10.21 0.70 2.20
N ARG A 468 -9.20 0.02 1.66
CA ARG A 468 -8.53 -1.13 2.31
C ARG A 468 -7.33 -0.74 3.16
N THR A 469 -6.61 0.31 2.76
CA THR A 469 -5.26 0.66 3.28
C THR A 469 -5.17 0.87 4.79
N ASN A 470 -6.23 1.34 5.43
CA ASN A 470 -6.19 1.84 6.81
C ASN A 470 -6.80 0.89 7.86
N TRP A 471 -7.16 -0.32 7.43
CA TRP A 471 -7.62 -1.35 8.34
C TRP A 471 -6.43 -2.06 8.99
N ARG A 472 -6.48 -2.21 10.32
CA ARG A 472 -5.42 -2.78 11.14
C ARG A 472 -5.98 -3.84 12.09
N ASN A 473 -5.14 -4.77 12.49
CA ASN A 473 -5.39 -5.65 13.61
C ASN A 473 -5.02 -4.94 14.91
N ASP A 474 -5.97 -4.79 15.83
CA ASP A 474 -5.76 -4.08 17.09
C ASP A 474 -4.91 -4.89 18.09
N VAL A 475 -4.76 -6.19 17.86
CA VAL A 475 -4.04 -7.11 18.75
C VAL A 475 -2.53 -7.03 18.53
N ASP A 476 -2.09 -7.02 17.27
CA ASP A 476 -0.67 -7.08 16.90
C ASP A 476 -0.19 -5.87 16.07
N GLY A 477 -1.09 -4.96 15.68
CA GLY A 477 -0.79 -3.78 14.87
C GLY A 477 -0.61 -4.06 13.38
N SER A 478 -0.69 -5.31 12.93
CA SER A 478 -0.59 -5.70 11.52
C SER A 478 -1.78 -5.17 10.69
N ARG A 479 -1.78 -5.40 9.38
CA ARG A 479 -2.94 -5.08 8.53
C ARG A 479 -4.12 -5.99 8.86
N ALA A 480 -5.35 -5.50 8.73
CA ALA A 480 -6.52 -6.37 8.80
C ALA A 480 -6.64 -7.21 7.51
N GLN A 481 -7.29 -8.38 7.61
CA GLN A 481 -7.55 -9.23 6.45
C GLN A 481 -8.69 -8.66 5.62
N VAL A 482 -8.39 -8.18 4.41
CA VAL A 482 -9.40 -7.82 3.40
C VAL A 482 -9.26 -8.77 2.22
N VAL A 483 -10.33 -9.48 1.91
CA VAL A 483 -10.35 -10.59 0.95
C VAL A 483 -11.37 -10.32 -0.17
N PRO A 484 -11.17 -10.86 -1.38
CA PRO A 484 -12.10 -10.69 -2.50
C PRO A 484 -13.37 -11.58 -2.37
N ASP A 485 -13.88 -11.77 -1.14
CA ASP A 485 -15.02 -12.65 -0.81
C ASP A 485 -16.34 -11.92 -0.58
N GLY A 486 -16.45 -10.73 -1.17
CA GLY A 486 -17.63 -9.90 -1.11
C GLY A 486 -18.85 -10.52 -1.82
N ARG A 487 -19.84 -9.69 -2.12
CA ARG A 487 -21.03 -10.14 -2.87
C ARG A 487 -20.62 -10.59 -4.28
N VAL A 488 -21.24 -11.64 -4.78
CA VAL A 488 -20.98 -12.11 -6.15
C VAL A 488 -21.62 -11.13 -7.14
N THR A 489 -20.81 -10.29 -7.78
CA THR A 489 -21.27 -9.25 -8.72
C THR A 489 -20.82 -9.49 -10.17
N GLY A 490 -20.09 -10.57 -10.44
CA GLY A 490 -19.49 -10.86 -11.75
C GLY A 490 -18.11 -10.22 -11.97
N THR A 491 -17.70 -9.35 -11.05
CA THR A 491 -16.33 -8.83 -10.91
C THR A 491 -15.87 -9.06 -9.47
N PRO A 492 -14.56 -9.02 -9.17
CA PRO A 492 -14.09 -9.08 -7.80
C PRO A 492 -14.75 -8.01 -6.92
N ASN A 493 -15.18 -8.40 -5.73
CA ASN A 493 -15.78 -7.53 -4.71
C ASN A 493 -15.18 -7.90 -3.35
N TRP A 494 -14.81 -6.90 -2.55
CA TRP A 494 -13.99 -7.13 -1.35
C TRP A 494 -14.81 -7.02 -0.07
N ALA A 495 -14.37 -7.75 0.95
CA ALA A 495 -14.92 -7.66 2.29
C ALA A 495 -13.81 -7.81 3.33
N VAL A 496 -13.99 -7.22 4.50
CA VAL A 496 -13.08 -7.48 5.62
C VAL A 496 -13.44 -8.80 6.28
N ARG A 497 -12.44 -9.68 6.43
CA ARG A 497 -12.55 -10.95 7.14
C ARG A 497 -12.22 -10.75 8.60
N VAL A 498 -13.18 -11.07 9.46
CA VAL A 498 -13.08 -10.94 10.91
C VAL A 498 -12.98 -12.33 11.52
N THR A 499 -11.89 -12.59 12.23
CA THR A 499 -11.64 -13.87 12.90
C THR A 499 -12.01 -13.81 14.38
N GLN A 500 -12.06 -14.98 15.02
CA GLN A 500 -12.26 -15.06 16.46
C GLN A 500 -11.03 -14.51 17.20
N SER A 501 -11.27 -13.70 18.22
CA SER A 501 -10.22 -13.20 19.10
C SER A 501 -10.70 -13.10 20.55
N ALA A 502 -9.99 -13.79 21.45
CA ALA A 502 -10.26 -13.73 22.89
C ALA A 502 -9.71 -12.45 23.52
N THR A 503 -8.64 -11.89 22.97
CA THR A 503 -7.83 -10.84 23.60
C THR A 503 -8.09 -9.44 23.02
N GLY A 504 -8.77 -9.32 21.88
CA GLY A 504 -9.01 -8.00 21.29
C GLY A 504 -9.90 -8.01 20.05
N TYR A 505 -9.64 -7.03 19.17
CA TYR A 505 -10.41 -6.79 17.96
C TYR A 505 -9.48 -6.91 16.74
N PRO A 506 -9.53 -8.01 15.97
CA PRO A 506 -8.61 -8.24 14.86
C PRO A 506 -8.85 -7.30 13.67
N VAL A 507 -9.90 -6.48 13.74
CA VAL A 507 -10.25 -5.51 12.71
C VAL A 507 -10.54 -4.17 13.37
N ARG A 508 -9.75 -3.15 13.03
CA ARG A 508 -9.88 -1.76 13.48
C ARG A 508 -9.69 -0.78 12.33
N ASN A 509 -10.45 0.31 12.34
CA ASN A 509 -10.22 1.49 11.50
C ASN A 509 -10.44 2.78 12.31
N ARG A 510 -9.45 3.69 12.28
CA ARG A 510 -9.49 4.99 12.96
C ARG A 510 -9.86 6.16 12.04
N GLN A 511 -9.88 5.95 10.73
CA GLN A 511 -10.08 6.98 9.70
C GLN A 511 -11.46 6.93 9.07
N LEU A 512 -12.45 6.38 9.79
CA LEU A 512 -13.85 6.37 9.32
C LEU A 512 -14.56 7.72 9.41
N ALA A 513 -13.83 8.75 9.87
CA ALA A 513 -14.28 10.13 9.89
C ALA A 513 -15.57 10.34 10.69
N LEU A 514 -15.62 9.86 11.94
CA LEU A 514 -16.66 10.24 12.88
C LEU A 514 -16.24 11.54 13.58
N ALA A 515 -17.06 12.60 13.50
CA ALA A 515 -16.77 13.89 14.14
C ALA A 515 -17.42 13.97 15.53
N ALA A 516 -16.74 14.61 16.49
CA ALA A 516 -17.23 14.75 17.85
C ALA A 516 -18.59 15.47 17.91
N GLY A 517 -19.43 15.09 18.88
CA GLY A 517 -20.69 15.76 19.19
C GLY A 517 -21.82 15.54 18.20
N ARG A 518 -21.62 14.73 17.15
CA ARG A 518 -22.65 14.45 16.13
C ARG A 518 -23.27 13.06 16.29
N PRO A 519 -24.60 12.92 16.14
CA PRO A 519 -25.24 11.62 16.21
C PRO A 519 -25.00 10.83 14.91
N TYR A 520 -24.64 9.56 15.04
CA TYR A 520 -24.41 8.65 13.93
C TYR A 520 -25.14 7.33 14.12
N GLN A 521 -25.49 6.69 13.01
CA GLN A 521 -25.84 5.27 12.92
C GLN A 521 -24.90 4.58 11.94
N ILE A 522 -24.41 3.39 12.31
CA ILE A 522 -23.59 2.54 11.43
C ILE A 522 -24.42 1.36 10.98
N CYS A 523 -24.57 1.19 9.66
CA CYS A 523 -25.17 0.01 9.05
C CYS A 523 -24.11 -0.71 8.22
N PHE A 524 -24.14 -2.05 8.20
CA PHE A 524 -23.17 -2.86 7.47
C PHE A 524 -23.79 -4.19 7.07
N ASP A 525 -23.25 -4.77 6.01
CA ASP A 525 -23.59 -6.13 5.59
C ASP A 525 -22.64 -7.12 6.24
N ALA A 526 -23.17 -8.26 6.68
CA ALA A 526 -22.36 -9.36 7.20
C ALA A 526 -22.86 -10.73 6.76
N ARG A 527 -21.94 -11.68 6.62
CA ARG A 527 -22.21 -13.11 6.48
C ARG A 527 -21.11 -13.95 7.13
N ARG A 528 -21.39 -15.21 7.42
CA ARG A 528 -20.39 -16.21 7.82
C ARG A 528 -19.62 -16.70 6.60
N THR A 529 -18.36 -17.06 6.80
CA THR A 529 -17.53 -17.66 5.72
C THR A 529 -17.94 -19.11 5.43
N THR A 530 -18.54 -19.79 6.39
CA THR A 530 -18.97 -21.19 6.32
C THR A 530 -20.47 -21.33 6.02
N ALA A 531 -20.84 -22.42 5.34
CA ALA A 531 -22.25 -22.71 5.04
C ALA A 531 -23.03 -23.22 6.27
N SER A 532 -22.38 -24.02 7.12
CA SER A 532 -22.90 -24.55 8.39
C SER A 532 -22.24 -23.85 9.59
N GLY A 533 -22.76 -24.03 10.81
CA GLY A 533 -22.18 -23.46 12.03
C GLY A 533 -22.93 -22.25 12.60
N SER A 534 -22.26 -21.51 13.48
CA SER A 534 -22.76 -20.30 14.12
C SER A 534 -21.60 -19.34 14.38
N SER A 535 -21.88 -18.05 14.31
CA SER A 535 -20.93 -17.01 14.71
C SER A 535 -21.65 -15.98 15.56
N GLN A 536 -21.03 -15.58 16.66
CA GLN A 536 -21.39 -14.38 17.39
C GLN A 536 -20.29 -13.36 17.15
N ALA A 537 -20.66 -12.22 16.58
CA ALA A 537 -19.75 -11.13 16.29
C ALA A 537 -20.20 -9.86 17.00
N GLU A 538 -19.23 -8.96 17.17
CA GLU A 538 -19.40 -7.69 17.86
C GLU A 538 -18.74 -6.59 17.05
N LEU A 539 -19.44 -5.46 16.96
CA LEU A 539 -18.92 -4.21 16.43
C LEU A 539 -19.05 -3.15 17.52
N ARG A 540 -17.99 -2.37 17.73
CA ARG A 540 -18.01 -1.26 18.68
C ARG A 540 -17.31 -0.03 18.12
N VAL A 541 -17.68 1.13 18.65
CA VAL A 541 -16.92 2.37 18.47
C VAL A 541 -16.34 2.79 19.82
N VAL A 542 -15.03 3.00 19.84
CA VAL A 542 -14.30 3.59 20.96
C VAL A 542 -13.94 5.02 20.58
N SER A 543 -14.39 5.99 21.38
CA SER A 543 -14.14 7.42 21.21
C SER A 543 -13.44 7.97 22.44
N GLY A 544 -12.25 8.56 22.26
CA GLY A 544 -11.48 9.15 23.37
C GLY A 544 -11.11 8.14 24.47
N GLY A 545 -10.94 6.86 24.09
CA GLY A 545 -10.66 5.76 25.01
C GLY A 545 -11.90 5.12 25.66
N ALA A 546 -13.10 5.66 25.46
CA ALA A 546 -14.35 5.10 26.00
C ALA A 546 -15.18 4.42 24.91
N GLN A 547 -15.80 3.29 25.23
CA GLN A 547 -16.79 2.66 24.33
C GLN A 547 -18.07 3.49 24.32
N VAL A 548 -18.45 3.99 23.14
CA VAL A 548 -19.64 4.85 22.96
C VAL A 548 -20.76 4.17 22.18
N MET A 549 -20.45 3.10 21.47
CA MET A 549 -21.41 2.25 20.81
C MET A 549 -20.91 0.81 20.83
N TRP A 550 -21.84 -0.12 21.02
CA TRP A 550 -21.60 -1.54 20.89
C TRP A 550 -22.85 -2.20 20.31
N THR A 551 -22.66 -3.13 19.39
CA THR A 551 -23.72 -3.95 18.83
C THR A 551 -23.20 -5.37 18.63
N SER A 552 -24.02 -6.34 19.02
CA SER A 552 -23.78 -7.76 18.79
C SER A 552 -24.65 -8.27 17.65
N PHE A 553 -24.12 -9.14 16.80
CA PHE A 553 -24.85 -9.70 15.67
C PHE A 553 -24.45 -11.15 15.41
N SER A 554 -25.37 -11.92 14.85
CA SER A 554 -25.20 -13.36 14.59
C SER A 554 -25.44 -13.62 13.10
N PRO A 555 -24.42 -13.41 12.24
CA PRO A 555 -24.61 -13.49 10.80
C PRO A 555 -24.99 -14.90 10.35
N SER A 556 -25.79 -14.98 9.29
CA SER A 556 -26.09 -16.25 8.60
C SER A 556 -25.05 -16.53 7.51
N SER A 557 -25.17 -17.64 6.78
CA SER A 557 -24.35 -17.88 5.58
C SER A 557 -24.73 -16.96 4.41
N ALA A 558 -25.93 -16.36 4.44
CA ALA A 558 -26.36 -15.32 3.52
C ALA A 558 -26.02 -13.92 4.05
N TRP A 559 -25.77 -12.99 3.12
CA TRP A 559 -25.58 -11.57 3.42
C TRP A 559 -26.83 -10.98 4.05
N SER A 560 -26.66 -10.33 5.21
CA SER A 560 -27.72 -9.60 5.91
C SER A 560 -27.19 -8.27 6.44
N THR A 561 -28.03 -7.25 6.42
CA THR A 561 -27.69 -5.93 6.95
C THR A 561 -27.98 -5.85 8.44
N THR A 562 -27.05 -5.30 9.20
CA THR A 562 -27.18 -4.97 10.63
C THR A 562 -26.92 -3.48 10.82
N CYS A 563 -27.70 -2.83 11.69
CA CYS A 563 -27.49 -1.43 12.06
C CYS A 563 -27.28 -1.30 13.56
N SER A 564 -26.41 -0.38 13.98
CA SER A 564 -26.25 0.01 15.38
C SER A 564 -27.44 0.86 15.85
N ALA A 565 -27.56 1.03 17.16
CA ALA A 565 -28.28 2.17 17.70
C ALA A 565 -27.58 3.49 17.31
N THR A 566 -28.31 4.60 17.38
CA THR A 566 -27.72 5.93 17.24
C THR A 566 -26.80 6.22 18.43
N PHE A 567 -25.63 6.81 18.16
CA PHE A 567 -24.66 7.19 19.19
C PHE A 567 -23.99 8.51 18.83
N THR A 568 -23.42 9.19 19.83
CA THR A 568 -22.70 10.45 19.65
C THR A 568 -21.29 10.32 20.23
N PRO A 569 -20.22 10.33 19.42
CA PRO A 569 -18.86 10.26 19.92
C PRO A 569 -18.48 11.58 20.62
N PRO A 570 -17.92 11.56 21.84
CA PRO A 570 -17.49 12.76 22.56
C PRO A 570 -16.17 13.35 22.01
N SER A 571 -15.40 12.60 21.22
CA SER A 571 -14.13 13.09 20.64
C SER A 571 -13.99 12.71 19.16
N ASP A 572 -13.07 13.35 18.46
CA ASP A 572 -12.71 13.04 17.07
C ASP A 572 -11.83 11.79 16.93
N ASP A 573 -11.22 11.37 18.03
CA ASP A 573 -10.45 10.13 18.11
C ASP A 573 -11.36 8.91 18.22
N ASN A 574 -11.81 8.41 17.07
CA ASN A 574 -12.76 7.32 16.97
C ASN A 574 -12.14 6.08 16.33
N ASN A 575 -12.38 4.92 16.94
CA ASN A 575 -11.96 3.62 16.41
C ASN A 575 -13.20 2.74 16.25
N LEU A 576 -13.52 2.37 15.01
CA LEU A 576 -14.42 1.24 14.76
C LEU A 576 -13.64 -0.05 14.91
N GLN A 577 -14.18 -0.98 15.68
CA GLN A 577 -13.54 -2.25 15.97
C GLN A 577 -14.54 -3.38 15.79
N ILE A 578 -14.11 -4.48 15.16
CA ILE A 578 -14.93 -5.65 14.89
C ILE A 578 -14.20 -6.92 15.32
N ARG A 579 -14.91 -7.85 15.96
CA ARG A 579 -14.40 -9.17 16.33
C ARG A 579 -15.48 -10.24 16.21
N VAL A 580 -15.07 -11.49 16.05
CA VAL A 580 -15.90 -12.65 16.36
C VAL A 580 -15.62 -13.06 17.81
N SER A 581 -16.64 -13.08 18.66
CA SER A 581 -16.49 -13.50 20.06
C SER A 581 -16.54 -15.02 20.19
N THR A 582 -17.40 -15.69 19.42
CA THR A 582 -17.46 -17.15 19.33
C THR A 582 -17.84 -17.63 17.93
N GLY A 583 -17.31 -18.78 17.51
CA GLY A 583 -17.73 -19.47 16.28
C GLY A 583 -16.93 -19.09 15.03
N ASP A 584 -17.55 -19.26 13.85
CA ASP A 584 -16.85 -19.17 12.57
C ASP A 584 -16.45 -17.72 12.21
N PRO A 585 -15.40 -17.52 11.39
CA PRO A 585 -15.09 -16.20 10.82
C PRO A 585 -16.27 -15.59 10.06
N VAL A 586 -16.31 -14.26 10.05
CA VAL A 586 -17.36 -13.49 9.36
C VAL A 586 -16.74 -12.53 8.35
N LEU A 587 -17.48 -12.24 7.29
CA LEU A 587 -17.17 -11.20 6.33
C LEU A 587 -18.06 -10.01 6.61
N VAL A 588 -17.48 -8.82 6.64
CA VAL A 588 -18.19 -7.55 6.79
C VAL A 588 -17.91 -6.67 5.57
N ASP A 589 -18.96 -6.06 5.04
CA ASP A 589 -18.91 -5.23 3.84
C ASP A 589 -19.94 -4.08 3.93
N ASN A 590 -19.90 -3.15 2.99
CA ASN A 590 -20.83 -2.03 2.83
C ASN A 590 -21.10 -1.25 4.12
N ILE A 591 -20.04 -0.90 4.87
CA ILE A 591 -20.17 -0.14 6.11
C ILE A 591 -20.56 1.30 5.76
N ALA A 592 -21.82 1.65 6.00
CA ALA A 592 -22.39 2.96 5.80
C ALA A 592 -22.49 3.71 7.14
N ILE A 593 -22.07 4.98 7.13
CA ILE A 593 -22.13 5.86 8.30
C ILE A 593 -23.13 6.98 7.98
N ALA A 594 -24.30 6.94 8.60
CA ALA A 594 -25.33 7.96 8.44
C ALA A 594 -25.27 8.95 9.61
N ALA A 595 -25.20 10.24 9.29
CA ALA A 595 -25.48 11.30 10.26
C ALA A 595 -27.00 11.39 10.48
N MET A 596 -27.42 11.52 11.73
CA MET A 596 -28.83 11.47 12.14
C MET A 596 -29.44 12.84 12.46
#